data_AF-A0A6I1F662-F1
#
_entry.id   AF-A0A6I1F662-F1
#
_cell.length_a   1.000
_cell.length_b   1.000
_cell.length_c   1.000
_cell.angle_alpha   90.00
_cell.angle_beta   90.00
_cell.angle_gamma   90.00
#
_symmetry.space_group_name_H-M   'P 1'
#
loop_
_entity.id
_entity.type
_entity.pdbx_description
1 polymer ?
#
loop_
_entity_poly.entity_id
_entity_poly.type
_entity_poly.pdbx_seq_one_letter_code
_entity_poly.pdbx_strand_id
1 'polypeptide(L)'
;MFYQQVFLIYCLILRRIRMALSKEAQNFIDNMYLYLMASGKNEQEMKEITEELSNHLEEAEANGKNIKDITGASPKEYMENLAKEMDTDMKGWGKLIPHIFISLISYSLIGKIILGESTFSLWVGIGSLLICVFMLGVYVFVFRFTTARNQTNRTFFLLLLSLQILSTALFILLMFYGNSLQPVFLIEGFLARFFVFCIPFAYLCWFAWWSKSFVVFVPLMIYVPNMIVDYLPLTEEKKAIYSSILLSLIMLGYLLTLIASSKKEKTE
;
A
#
# COMPACT_ATOMS: atom_id res chain seq x y z
N MET A 1 12.09 -15.50 1.10
CA MET A 1 13.15 -16.31 0.48
C MET A 1 13.05 -16.11 -1.00
N PHE A 2 12.15 -16.78 -1.74
CA PHE A 2 11.95 -16.47 -3.17
C PHE A 2 11.52 -15.02 -3.41
N TYR A 3 10.40 -14.56 -2.84
CA TYR A 3 9.91 -13.19 -3.14
C TYR A 3 10.85 -12.04 -2.77
N GLN A 4 11.61 -12.12 -1.68
CA GLN A 4 12.40 -10.98 -1.19
C GLN A 4 13.84 -10.96 -1.72
N GLN A 5 14.47 -12.13 -1.95
CA GLN A 5 15.76 -12.18 -2.66
C GLN A 5 15.55 -11.97 -4.16
N VAL A 6 14.46 -12.48 -4.75
CA VAL A 6 14.07 -12.12 -6.11
C VAL A 6 13.70 -10.65 -6.18
N PHE A 7 12.99 -10.04 -5.23
CA PHE A 7 12.69 -8.59 -5.23
C PHE A 7 13.94 -7.70 -5.13
N LEU A 8 14.95 -8.07 -4.35
CA LEU A 8 16.22 -7.32 -4.25
C LEU A 8 17.07 -7.46 -5.52
N ILE A 9 17.21 -8.67 -6.05
CA ILE A 9 17.89 -8.93 -7.33
C ILE A 9 17.12 -8.25 -8.48
N TYR A 10 15.79 -8.25 -8.42
CA TYR A 10 14.88 -7.60 -9.38
C TYR A 10 14.93 -6.07 -9.30
N CYS A 11 14.99 -5.48 -8.10
CA CYS A 11 15.24 -4.05 -7.94
C CYS A 11 16.59 -3.66 -8.52
N LEU A 12 17.64 -4.49 -8.35
CA LEU A 12 18.95 -4.24 -8.93
C LEU A 12 18.97 -4.40 -10.46
N ILE A 13 18.30 -5.42 -11.01
CA ILE A 13 18.20 -5.66 -12.47
C ILE A 13 17.34 -4.61 -13.16
N LEU A 14 16.12 -4.35 -12.67
CA LEU A 14 15.27 -3.26 -13.16
C LEU A 14 16.01 -1.92 -13.06
N ARG A 15 16.68 -1.64 -11.95
CA ARG A 15 17.39 -0.38 -11.76
C ARG A 15 18.54 -0.20 -12.74
N ARG A 16 19.26 -1.27 -13.08
CA ARG A 16 20.31 -1.23 -14.11
C ARG A 16 19.72 -0.86 -15.48
N ILE A 17 18.61 -1.50 -15.84
CA ILE A 17 17.84 -1.22 -17.05
C ILE A 17 17.32 0.23 -17.06
N ARG A 18 16.85 0.74 -15.91
CA ARG A 18 16.36 2.12 -15.78
C ARG A 18 17.39 3.21 -16.07
N MET A 19 18.69 2.91 -15.96
CA MET A 19 19.75 3.90 -16.22
C MET A 19 20.13 3.99 -17.70
N ALA A 20 19.78 3.00 -18.52
CA ALA A 20 20.09 2.97 -19.95
C ALA A 20 19.00 3.63 -20.82
N LEU A 21 17.75 3.63 -20.35
CA LEU A 21 16.60 4.14 -21.08
C LEU A 21 16.42 5.65 -20.99
N SER A 22 15.86 6.24 -22.05
CA SER A 22 15.34 7.61 -21.99
C SER A 22 14.25 7.75 -20.91
N LYS A 23 14.04 8.99 -20.44
CA LYS A 23 12.99 9.28 -19.46
C LYS A 23 11.59 8.95 -19.98
N GLU A 24 11.38 9.03 -21.29
CA GLU A 24 10.10 8.68 -21.91
C GLU A 24 9.87 7.16 -21.84
N ALA A 25 10.90 6.36 -22.16
CA ALA A 25 10.83 4.89 -22.15
C ALA A 25 10.64 4.38 -20.73
N GLN A 26 11.35 4.99 -19.79
CA GLN A 26 11.21 4.67 -18.39
C GLN A 26 9.79 4.92 -17.86
N ASN A 27 9.21 6.07 -18.18
CA ASN A 27 7.85 6.40 -17.76
C ASN A 27 6.83 5.43 -18.39
N PHE A 28 7.03 5.03 -19.64
CA PHE A 28 6.17 4.06 -20.30
C PHE A 28 6.24 2.69 -19.62
N ILE A 29 7.44 2.17 -19.36
CA ILE A 29 7.64 0.91 -18.63
C ILE A 29 6.99 0.96 -17.24
N ASP A 30 7.19 2.06 -16.50
CA ASP A 30 6.62 2.23 -15.16
C ASP A 30 5.08 2.27 -15.19
N ASN A 31 4.51 2.97 -16.17
CA ASN A 31 3.06 3.04 -16.35
C ASN A 31 2.49 1.70 -16.79
N MET A 32 3.16 0.98 -17.68
CA MET A 32 2.76 -0.37 -18.10
C MET A 32 2.77 -1.33 -16.92
N TYR A 33 3.85 -1.38 -16.15
CA TYR A 33 3.95 -2.25 -14.97
C TYR A 33 2.82 -1.95 -13.97
N LEU A 34 2.58 -0.68 -13.66
CA LEU A 34 1.50 -0.27 -12.76
C LEU A 34 0.10 -0.59 -13.33
N TYR A 35 -0.10 -0.46 -14.65
CA TYR A 35 -1.36 -0.82 -15.32
C TYR A 35 -1.64 -2.33 -15.23
N LEU A 36 -0.64 -3.17 -15.52
CA LEU A 36 -0.75 -4.62 -15.46
C LEU A 36 -0.98 -5.10 -14.02
N MET A 37 -0.29 -4.49 -13.05
CA MET A 37 -0.47 -4.76 -11.63
C MET A 37 -1.89 -4.42 -11.18
N ALA A 38 -2.40 -3.22 -11.55
CA ALA A 38 -3.76 -2.82 -11.25
C ALA A 38 -4.81 -3.66 -12.01
N SER A 39 -4.42 -4.30 -13.12
CA SER A 39 -5.25 -5.26 -13.85
C SER A 39 -5.20 -6.67 -13.25
N GLY A 40 -4.42 -6.89 -12.19
CA GLY A 40 -4.32 -8.17 -11.48
C GLY A 40 -3.53 -9.24 -12.22
N LYS A 41 -2.63 -8.85 -13.12
CA LYS A 41 -1.83 -9.78 -13.92
C LYS A 41 -0.79 -10.51 -13.09
N ASN A 42 -0.34 -11.65 -13.60
CA ASN A 42 0.64 -12.48 -12.92
C ASN A 42 1.95 -11.72 -12.70
N GLU A 43 2.43 -11.69 -11.46
CA GLU A 43 3.62 -10.92 -11.11
C GLU A 43 4.86 -11.40 -11.87
N GLN A 44 5.06 -12.70 -12.02
CA GLN A 44 6.24 -13.21 -12.71
C GLN A 44 6.20 -12.87 -14.20
N GLU A 45 5.06 -13.07 -14.86
CA GLU A 45 4.87 -12.72 -16.27
C GLU A 45 5.06 -11.22 -16.52
N MET A 46 4.50 -10.36 -15.64
CA MET A 46 4.74 -8.91 -15.71
C MET A 46 6.22 -8.56 -15.67
N LYS A 47 7.02 -9.28 -14.87
CA LYS A 47 8.47 -9.05 -14.74
C LYS A 47 9.20 -9.42 -16.02
N GLU A 48 8.94 -10.62 -16.53
CA GLU A 48 9.55 -11.15 -17.74
C GLU A 48 9.27 -10.22 -18.93
N ILE A 49 8.01 -9.82 -19.13
CA ILE A 49 7.62 -8.90 -20.20
C ILE A 49 8.24 -7.52 -20.02
N THR A 50 8.31 -7.01 -18.78
CA THR A 50 8.91 -5.70 -18.52
C THR A 50 10.41 -5.70 -18.82
N GLU A 51 11.12 -6.77 -18.47
CA GLU A 51 12.55 -6.93 -18.72
C GLU A 51 12.83 -7.06 -20.22
N GLU A 52 12.11 -7.92 -20.92
CA GLU A 52 12.21 -8.11 -22.37
C GLU A 52 11.94 -6.79 -23.13
N LEU A 53 10.83 -6.12 -22.81
CA LEU A 53 10.47 -4.88 -23.46
C LEU A 53 11.47 -3.75 -23.20
N SER A 54 12.06 -3.74 -22.00
CA SER A 54 13.09 -2.74 -21.69
C SER A 54 14.38 -2.97 -22.48
N ASN A 55 14.80 -4.22 -22.68
CA ASN A 55 15.95 -4.54 -23.52
C ASN A 55 15.68 -4.13 -24.98
N HIS A 56 14.47 -4.38 -25.50
CA HIS A 56 14.08 -3.94 -26.85
C HIS A 56 14.05 -2.42 -27.00
N LEU A 57 13.61 -1.69 -25.97
CA LEU A 57 13.63 -0.24 -25.96
C LEU A 57 15.07 0.31 -25.95
N GLU A 58 15.97 -0.29 -25.18
CA GLU A 58 17.39 0.08 -25.16
C GLU A 58 18.03 -0.11 -26.54
N GLU A 59 17.83 -1.26 -27.18
CA GLU A 59 18.32 -1.52 -28.54
C GLU A 59 17.71 -0.57 -29.58
N ALA A 60 16.41 -0.26 -29.47
CA ALA A 60 15.74 0.64 -30.38
C ALA A 60 16.26 2.08 -30.25
N GLU A 61 16.42 2.58 -29.02
CA GLU A 61 16.96 3.91 -28.75
C GLU A 61 18.42 4.03 -29.19
N ALA A 62 19.23 2.98 -28.98
CA ALA A 62 20.62 2.92 -29.48
C ALA A 62 20.68 3.00 -31.02
N ASN A 63 19.65 2.51 -31.72
CA ASN A 63 19.49 2.60 -33.16
C ASN A 63 18.76 3.89 -33.62
N GLY A 64 18.51 4.83 -32.72
CA GLY A 64 17.86 6.12 -33.02
C GLY A 64 16.35 6.04 -33.26
N LYS A 65 15.70 4.92 -32.91
CA LYS A 65 14.24 4.76 -32.97
C LYS A 65 13.58 5.33 -31.71
N ASN A 66 12.32 5.73 -31.82
CA ASN A 66 11.54 6.24 -30.71
C ASN A 66 10.60 5.14 -30.16
N ILE A 67 10.17 5.27 -28.91
CA ILE A 67 9.09 4.46 -28.29
C ILE A 67 7.88 4.27 -29.18
N LYS A 68 7.48 5.30 -29.93
CA LYS A 68 6.32 5.23 -30.84
C LYS A 68 6.49 4.17 -31.93
N ASP A 69 7.73 3.82 -32.27
CA ASP A 69 8.03 2.75 -33.23
C ASP A 69 7.79 1.36 -32.62
N ILE A 70 7.75 1.24 -31.29
CA ILE A 70 7.49 0.00 -30.54
C ILE A 70 6.03 -0.07 -30.07
N THR A 71 5.52 1.00 -29.44
CA THR A 71 4.14 1.03 -28.90
C THR A 71 3.09 1.35 -29.96
N GLY A 72 3.50 1.69 -31.18
CA GLY A 72 2.63 2.26 -32.20
C GLY A 72 2.08 3.63 -31.79
N ALA A 73 0.92 3.98 -32.37
CA ALA A 73 0.29 5.28 -32.17
C ALA A 73 -0.27 5.51 -30.75
N SER A 74 -0.51 4.46 -29.97
CA SER A 74 -1.22 4.54 -28.69
C SER A 74 -0.61 3.61 -27.62
N PRO A 75 0.19 4.15 -26.68
CA PRO A 75 0.68 3.41 -25.51
C PRO A 75 -0.45 2.77 -24.69
N LYS A 76 -1.63 3.42 -24.67
CA LYS A 76 -2.84 2.90 -24.02
C LYS A 76 -3.28 1.57 -24.61
N GLU A 77 -3.39 1.53 -25.93
CA GLU A 77 -3.89 0.38 -26.67
C GLU A 77 -2.90 -0.79 -26.56
N TYR A 78 -1.60 -0.49 -26.60
CA TYR A 78 -0.55 -1.47 -26.31
C TYR A 78 -0.75 -2.14 -24.94
N MET A 79 -0.87 -1.34 -23.86
CA MET A 79 -1.10 -1.88 -22.50
C MET A 79 -2.40 -2.66 -22.38
N GLU A 80 -3.47 -2.20 -23.03
CA GLU A 80 -4.77 -2.88 -23.02
C GLU A 80 -4.75 -4.23 -23.74
N ASN A 81 -4.05 -4.32 -24.88
CA ASN A 81 -3.92 -5.56 -25.64
C ASN A 81 -3.01 -6.55 -24.92
N LEU A 82 -1.86 -6.09 -24.43
CA LEU A 82 -0.96 -6.90 -23.62
C LEU A 82 -1.68 -7.48 -22.40
N ALA A 83 -2.46 -6.66 -21.70
CA ALA A 83 -3.26 -7.12 -20.57
C ALA A 83 -4.39 -8.09 -20.97
N LYS A 84 -4.82 -8.19 -22.23
CA LYS A 84 -5.80 -9.21 -22.63
C LYS A 84 -5.14 -10.56 -22.87
N GLU A 85 -3.89 -10.55 -23.31
CA GLU A 85 -3.12 -11.76 -23.62
C GLU A 85 -2.56 -12.43 -22.36
N MET A 86 -2.26 -11.65 -21.32
CA MET A 86 -1.73 -12.15 -20.06
C MET A 86 -2.77 -12.81 -19.16
N ASP A 87 -2.35 -13.81 -18.39
CA ASP A 87 -3.18 -14.46 -17.39
C ASP A 87 -3.36 -13.60 -16.13
N THR A 88 -4.58 -13.62 -15.58
CA THR A 88 -4.90 -12.94 -14.32
C THR A 88 -4.60 -13.87 -13.14
N ASP A 89 -3.81 -13.41 -12.16
CA ASP A 89 -3.43 -14.24 -11.00
C ASP A 89 -4.52 -14.29 -9.92
N MET A 90 -5.67 -14.86 -10.27
CA MET A 90 -6.79 -14.97 -9.34
C MET A 90 -6.44 -15.79 -8.08
N LYS A 91 -5.49 -16.72 -8.17
CA LYS A 91 -5.05 -17.55 -7.04
C LYS A 91 -4.21 -16.75 -6.04
N GLY A 92 -3.29 -15.92 -6.52
CA GLY A 92 -2.50 -15.01 -5.68
C GLY A 92 -3.39 -14.01 -4.97
N TRP A 93 -4.24 -13.31 -5.72
CA TRP A 93 -5.20 -12.34 -5.16
C TRP A 93 -6.19 -12.98 -4.19
N GLY A 94 -6.70 -14.17 -4.50
CA GLY A 94 -7.61 -14.92 -3.64
C GLY A 94 -6.99 -15.32 -2.29
N LYS A 95 -5.67 -15.50 -2.22
CA LYS A 95 -4.95 -15.74 -0.95
C LYS A 95 -4.66 -14.44 -0.20
N LEU A 96 -4.29 -13.38 -0.92
CA LEU A 96 -3.86 -12.11 -0.31
C LEU A 96 -5.02 -11.29 0.27
N ILE A 97 -6.15 -11.22 -0.45
CA ILE A 97 -7.30 -10.40 -0.07
C ILE A 97 -7.84 -10.76 1.33
N PRO A 98 -8.06 -12.05 1.69
CA PRO A 98 -8.47 -12.42 3.04
C PRO A 98 -7.46 -11.97 4.11
N HIS A 99 -6.16 -12.09 3.84
CA HIS A 99 -5.13 -11.66 4.78
C HIS A 99 -5.17 -10.15 5.04
N ILE A 100 -5.49 -9.33 4.04
CA ILE A 100 -5.68 -7.88 4.20
C ILE A 100 -6.83 -7.60 5.18
N PHE A 101 -7.98 -8.26 5.02
CA PHE A 101 -9.13 -8.05 5.91
C PHE A 101 -8.89 -8.53 7.33
N ILE A 102 -8.30 -9.71 7.52
CA ILE A 102 -7.96 -10.20 8.86
C ILE A 102 -6.93 -9.27 9.52
N SER A 103 -5.99 -8.72 8.75
CA SER A 103 -5.02 -7.74 9.26
C SER A 103 -5.71 -6.44 9.68
N LEU A 104 -6.65 -5.91 8.90
CA LEU A 104 -7.43 -4.72 9.26
C LEU A 104 -8.19 -4.90 10.59
N ILE A 105 -8.85 -6.04 10.76
CA ILE A 105 -9.53 -6.39 12.03
C ILE A 105 -8.50 -6.46 13.16
N SER A 106 -7.34 -7.09 12.89
CA SER A 106 -6.28 -7.24 13.89
C SER A 106 -5.74 -5.90 14.37
N TYR A 107 -5.46 -4.97 13.46
CA TYR A 107 -5.00 -3.62 13.81
C TYR A 107 -6.06 -2.85 14.61
N SER A 108 -7.33 -2.95 14.22
CA SER A 108 -8.43 -2.29 14.94
C SER A 108 -8.55 -2.79 16.38
N LEU A 109 -8.50 -4.11 16.59
CA LEU A 109 -8.58 -4.71 17.92
C LEU A 109 -7.38 -4.34 18.79
N ILE A 110 -6.16 -4.47 18.25
CA ILE A 110 -4.93 -4.10 18.96
C ILE A 110 -4.96 -2.62 19.33
N GLY A 111 -5.35 -1.75 18.39
CA GLY A 111 -5.46 -0.31 18.61
C GLY A 111 -6.41 0.05 19.74
N LYS A 112 -7.60 -0.58 19.78
CA LYS A 112 -8.58 -0.36 20.86
C LYS A 112 -8.03 -0.74 22.23
N ILE A 113 -7.33 -1.87 22.32
CA ILE A 113 -6.70 -2.30 23.59
C ILE A 113 -5.59 -1.34 24.01
N ILE A 114 -4.74 -0.89 23.07
CA ILE A 114 -3.65 0.05 23.37
C ILE A 114 -4.21 1.40 23.85
N LEU A 115 -5.28 1.89 23.22
CA LEU A 115 -5.94 3.15 23.58
C LEU A 115 -6.83 3.03 24.84
N GLY A 116 -6.91 1.85 25.46
CA GLY A 116 -7.75 1.62 26.64
C GLY A 116 -9.26 1.62 26.37
N GLU A 117 -9.66 1.61 25.09
CA GLU A 117 -11.07 1.57 24.70
C GLU A 117 -11.66 0.20 25.04
N SER A 118 -12.76 0.21 25.80
CA SER A 118 -13.46 -1.03 26.18
C SER A 118 -14.68 -1.30 25.30
N THR A 119 -14.94 -0.46 24.29
CA THR A 119 -16.16 -0.50 23.48
C THR A 119 -15.85 -0.86 22.02
N PHE A 120 -16.58 -1.83 21.50
CA PHE A 120 -16.47 -2.26 20.10
C PHE A 120 -17.85 -2.23 19.43
N SER A 121 -18.03 -1.35 18.44
CA SER A 121 -19.26 -1.30 17.62
C SER A 121 -19.12 -2.23 16.41
N LEU A 122 -20.04 -3.19 16.26
CA LEU A 122 -20.10 -4.06 15.08
C LEU A 122 -20.35 -3.27 13.80
N TRP A 123 -21.15 -2.20 13.88
CA TRP A 123 -21.46 -1.37 12.72
C TRP A 123 -20.23 -0.64 12.19
N VAL A 124 -19.41 -0.11 13.09
CA VAL A 124 -18.12 0.47 12.73
C VAL A 124 -17.19 -0.60 12.14
N GLY A 125 -17.17 -1.81 12.71
CA GLY A 125 -16.40 -2.94 12.17
C GLY A 125 -16.80 -3.30 10.73
N ILE A 126 -18.07 -3.60 10.49
CA ILE A 126 -18.58 -3.97 9.17
C ILE A 126 -18.44 -2.81 8.18
N GLY A 127 -18.80 -1.59 8.59
CA GLY A 127 -18.67 -0.40 7.75
C GLY A 127 -17.23 -0.13 7.35
N SER A 128 -16.25 -0.38 8.23
CA SER A 128 -14.83 -0.20 7.92
C SER A 128 -14.38 -1.17 6.82
N LEU A 129 -14.84 -2.43 6.85
CA LEU A 129 -14.54 -3.43 5.83
C LEU A 129 -15.15 -3.04 4.49
N LEU A 130 -16.40 -2.57 4.48
CA LEU A 130 -17.08 -2.12 3.25
C LEU A 130 -16.38 -0.91 2.63
N ILE A 131 -15.98 0.08 3.44
CA ILE A 131 -15.20 1.23 2.97
C ILE A 131 -13.87 0.76 2.39
N CYS A 132 -13.16 -0.17 3.05
CA CYS A 132 -11.90 -0.71 2.54
C CYS A 132 -12.07 -1.41 1.18
N VAL A 133 -13.09 -2.27 1.02
CA VAL A 133 -13.39 -2.94 -0.27
C VAL A 133 -13.67 -1.91 -1.35
N PHE A 134 -14.55 -0.94 -1.05
CA PHE A 134 -14.93 0.11 -1.98
C PHE A 134 -13.72 0.95 -2.40
N MET A 135 -12.94 1.43 -1.44
CA MET A 135 -11.75 2.24 -1.70
C MET A 135 -10.70 1.47 -2.49
N LEU A 136 -10.47 0.18 -2.18
CA LEU A 136 -9.55 -0.65 -2.96
C LEU A 136 -9.97 -0.71 -4.44
N GLY A 137 -11.25 -0.90 -4.73
CA GLY A 137 -11.78 -0.86 -6.10
C GLY A 137 -11.57 0.50 -6.78
N VAL A 138 -11.81 1.60 -6.06
CA VAL A 138 -11.56 2.96 -6.58
C VAL A 138 -10.08 3.21 -6.83
N TYR A 139 -9.19 2.76 -5.95
CA TYR A 139 -7.73 2.83 -6.14
C TYR A 139 -7.30 2.08 -7.40
N VAL A 140 -7.75 0.84 -7.57
CA VAL A 140 -7.47 0.03 -8.78
C VAL A 140 -7.94 0.77 -10.03
N PHE A 141 -9.16 1.31 -10.01
CA PHE A 141 -9.70 2.06 -11.14
C PHE A 141 -8.85 3.30 -11.49
N VAL A 142 -8.49 4.11 -10.49
CA VAL A 142 -7.69 5.33 -10.70
C VAL A 142 -6.28 5.01 -11.18
N PHE A 143 -5.64 3.94 -10.66
CA PHE A 143 -4.34 3.49 -11.16
C PHE A 143 -4.42 3.07 -12.62
N ARG A 144 -5.41 2.25 -13.01
CA ARG A 144 -5.61 1.86 -14.42
C ARG A 144 -5.89 3.06 -15.31
N PHE A 145 -6.74 3.98 -14.89
CA PHE A 145 -7.10 5.17 -15.68
C PHE A 145 -5.92 6.11 -15.90
N THR A 146 -5.12 6.34 -14.86
CA THR A 146 -4.00 7.29 -14.92
C THR A 146 -2.86 6.74 -15.78
N THR A 147 -2.47 5.49 -15.54
CA THR A 147 -1.36 4.84 -16.26
C THR A 147 -1.68 4.66 -17.73
N ALA A 148 -2.89 4.21 -18.07
CA ALA A 148 -3.36 4.08 -19.44
C ALA A 148 -3.28 5.37 -20.25
N ARG A 149 -3.34 6.54 -19.59
CA ARG A 149 -3.32 7.85 -20.25
C ARG A 149 -1.99 8.58 -20.14
N ASN A 150 -0.93 7.93 -19.62
CA ASN A 150 0.38 8.54 -19.36
C ASN A 150 0.24 9.94 -18.73
N GLN A 151 -0.66 10.10 -17.75
CA GLN A 151 -0.95 11.42 -17.17
C GLN A 151 0.28 11.99 -16.47
N THR A 152 0.39 13.31 -16.49
CA THR A 152 1.46 14.03 -15.80
C THR A 152 1.46 13.72 -14.31
N ASN A 153 2.65 13.62 -13.70
CA ASN A 153 2.85 13.35 -12.28
C ASN A 153 2.00 14.25 -11.35
N ARG A 154 1.70 15.49 -11.76
CA ARG A 154 0.83 16.41 -11.01
C ARG A 154 -0.62 15.96 -10.95
N THR A 155 -1.21 15.55 -12.07
CA THR A 155 -2.60 15.08 -12.13
C THR A 155 -2.77 13.80 -11.34
N PHE A 156 -1.81 12.88 -11.46
CA PHE A 156 -1.78 11.65 -10.67
C PHE A 156 -1.71 11.94 -9.17
N PHE A 157 -0.82 12.83 -8.75
CA PHE A 157 -0.71 13.25 -7.35
C PHE A 157 -2.00 13.87 -6.81
N LEU A 158 -2.63 14.77 -7.58
CA LEU A 158 -3.89 15.40 -7.20
C LEU A 158 -5.03 14.37 -7.07
N LEU A 159 -5.13 13.42 -8.00
CA LEU A 159 -6.12 12.32 -7.91
C LEU A 159 -5.92 11.48 -6.66
N LEU A 160 -4.67 11.07 -6.36
CA LEU A 160 -4.38 10.30 -5.14
C LEU A 160 -4.67 11.10 -3.87
N LEU A 161 -4.39 12.41 -3.86
CA LEU A 161 -4.74 13.28 -2.75
C LEU A 161 -6.26 13.36 -2.55
N SER A 162 -7.03 13.52 -3.63
CA SER A 162 -8.49 13.50 -3.59
C SER A 162 -9.03 12.17 -3.07
N LEU A 163 -8.43 11.04 -3.45
CA LEU A 163 -8.81 9.73 -2.91
C LEU A 163 -8.55 9.62 -1.41
N GLN A 164 -7.46 10.19 -0.90
CA GLN A 164 -7.21 10.17 0.55
C GLN A 164 -8.13 11.07 1.34
N ILE A 165 -8.49 12.23 0.81
CA ILE A 165 -9.52 13.08 1.40
C ILE A 165 -10.85 12.33 1.45
N LEU A 166 -11.23 11.67 0.35
CA LEU A 166 -12.45 10.87 0.28
C LEU A 166 -12.44 9.72 1.30
N SER A 167 -11.35 8.95 1.36
CA SER A 167 -11.19 7.85 2.32
C SER A 167 -11.38 8.36 3.75
N THR A 168 -10.71 9.46 4.09
CA THR A 168 -10.77 10.06 5.42
C THR A 168 -12.18 10.54 5.75
N ALA A 169 -12.85 11.21 4.81
CA ALA A 169 -14.22 11.67 4.99
C ALA A 169 -15.20 10.52 5.23
N LEU A 170 -15.09 9.41 4.48
CA LEU A 170 -15.91 8.22 4.67
C LEU A 170 -15.71 7.60 6.07
N PHE A 171 -14.47 7.51 6.55
CA PHE A 171 -14.19 7.01 7.90
C PHE A 171 -14.72 7.94 9.00
N ILE A 172 -14.62 9.26 8.84
CA ILE A 172 -15.20 10.22 9.78
C ILE A 172 -16.72 10.06 9.85
N LEU A 173 -17.38 9.97 8.69
CA LEU A 173 -18.84 9.75 8.63
C LEU A 173 -19.22 8.42 9.31
N LEU A 174 -18.49 7.34 9.03
CA LEU A 174 -18.73 6.05 9.66
C LEU A 174 -18.58 6.13 11.19
N MET A 175 -17.55 6.81 11.69
CA MET A 175 -17.33 6.95 13.13
C MET A 175 -18.44 7.77 13.80
N PHE A 176 -18.97 8.78 13.12
CA PHE A 176 -20.04 9.62 13.65
C PHE A 176 -21.39 8.86 13.71
N TYR A 177 -21.78 8.20 12.62
CA TYR A 177 -23.06 7.50 12.53
C TYR A 177 -23.02 6.08 13.12
N GLY A 178 -21.93 5.35 12.91
CA GLY A 178 -21.78 3.95 13.33
C GLY A 178 -21.66 3.75 14.84
N ASN A 179 -21.22 4.78 15.57
CA ASN A 179 -21.21 4.75 17.05
C ASN A 179 -22.58 5.12 17.65
N SER A 180 -23.49 5.72 16.87
CA SER A 180 -24.83 6.07 17.33
C SER A 180 -25.81 4.88 17.29
N LEU A 181 -25.44 3.79 16.60
CA LEU A 181 -26.24 2.58 16.45
C LEU A 181 -25.77 1.51 17.45
N GLN A 182 -26.61 1.14 18.42
CA GLN A 182 -26.38 0.00 19.33
C GLN A 182 -26.42 -1.32 18.51
N PRO A 183 -25.60 -2.35 18.77
CA PRO A 183 -24.96 -2.67 20.05
C PRO A 183 -23.44 -2.40 20.10
N VAL A 184 -22.99 -1.97 21.28
CA VAL A 184 -21.58 -1.85 21.65
C VAL A 184 -21.19 -3.05 22.50
N PHE A 185 -20.21 -3.83 22.06
CA PHE A 185 -19.62 -4.91 22.85
C PHE A 185 -18.63 -4.33 23.85
N LEU A 186 -18.76 -4.75 25.10
CA LEU A 186 -17.86 -4.35 26.18
C LEU A 186 -16.76 -5.41 26.34
N ILE A 187 -15.51 -4.98 26.15
CA ILE A 187 -14.31 -5.79 26.40
C ILE A 187 -13.91 -5.55 27.87
N GLU A 188 -14.65 -6.20 28.77
CA GLU A 188 -14.41 -6.11 30.20
C GLU A 188 -13.59 -7.30 30.71
N GLY A 189 -12.68 -7.02 31.64
CA GLY A 189 -11.83 -8.01 32.28
C GLY A 189 -10.44 -8.16 31.65
N PHE A 190 -9.46 -8.40 32.52
CA PHE A 190 -8.05 -8.57 32.13
C PHE A 190 -7.86 -9.71 31.12
N LEU A 191 -8.51 -10.86 31.36
CA LEU A 191 -8.41 -12.03 30.48
C LEU A 191 -8.94 -11.75 29.08
N ALA A 192 -10.08 -11.07 28.95
CA ALA A 192 -10.65 -10.72 27.65
C ALA A 192 -9.71 -9.79 26.87
N ARG A 193 -9.18 -8.74 27.51
CA ARG A 193 -8.21 -7.83 26.89
C ARG A 193 -6.92 -8.54 26.46
N PHE A 194 -6.43 -9.46 27.28
CA PHE A 194 -5.25 -10.26 26.96
C PHE A 194 -5.46 -11.10 25.70
N PHE A 195 -6.58 -11.85 25.59
CA PHE A 195 -6.85 -12.66 24.39
C PHE A 195 -7.14 -11.81 23.15
N VAL A 196 -7.89 -10.70 23.29
CA VAL A 196 -8.18 -9.77 22.20
C VAL A 196 -6.91 -9.08 21.68
N PHE A 197 -5.87 -8.95 22.49
CA PHE A 197 -4.56 -8.49 22.03
C PHE A 197 -3.71 -9.63 21.43
N CYS A 198 -3.54 -10.73 22.18
CA CYS A 198 -2.59 -11.79 21.83
C CYS A 198 -2.97 -12.55 20.56
N ILE A 199 -4.27 -12.82 20.31
CA ILE A 199 -4.70 -13.58 19.12
C ILE A 199 -4.42 -12.78 17.84
N PRO A 200 -4.89 -11.52 17.69
CA PRO A 200 -4.51 -10.66 16.58
C PRO A 200 -3.01 -10.46 16.42
N PHE A 201 -2.30 -10.24 17.53
CA PHE A 201 -0.86 -10.01 17.48
C PHE A 201 -0.11 -11.26 16.98
N ALA A 202 -0.48 -12.45 17.46
CA ALA A 202 0.08 -13.71 16.99
C ALA A 202 -0.21 -13.94 15.50
N TYR A 203 -1.42 -13.60 15.04
CA TYR A 203 -1.75 -13.63 13.61
C TYR A 203 -0.85 -12.68 12.80
N LEU A 204 -0.60 -11.46 13.26
CA LEU A 204 0.29 -10.52 12.56
C LEU A 204 1.74 -11.01 12.54
N CYS A 205 2.24 -11.62 13.62
CA CYS A 205 3.54 -12.27 13.66
C CYS A 205 3.62 -13.43 12.64
N TRP A 206 2.60 -14.27 12.59
CA TRP A 206 2.48 -15.32 11.59
C TRP A 206 2.46 -14.76 10.16
N PHE A 207 1.67 -13.71 9.92
CA PHE A 207 1.54 -13.09 8.61
C PHE A 207 2.81 -12.38 8.17
N ALA A 208 3.53 -11.73 9.09
CA ALA A 208 4.85 -11.17 8.85
C ALA A 208 5.87 -12.26 8.48
N TRP A 209 5.82 -13.42 9.15
CA TRP A 209 6.67 -14.57 8.81
C TRP A 209 6.31 -15.17 7.44
N TRP A 210 5.01 -15.33 7.15
CA TRP A 210 4.51 -15.88 5.90
C TRP A 210 4.84 -14.98 4.70
N SER A 211 4.55 -13.68 4.81
CA SER A 211 4.87 -12.67 3.80
C SER A 211 6.36 -12.36 3.74
N LYS A 212 7.12 -12.76 4.77
CA LYS A 212 8.55 -12.48 4.97
C LYS A 212 8.81 -10.96 5.00
N SER A 213 7.83 -10.19 5.42
CA SER A 213 7.89 -8.73 5.45
C SER A 213 7.50 -8.20 6.82
N PHE A 214 8.39 -7.40 7.41
CA PHE A 214 8.09 -6.67 8.64
C PHE A 214 7.18 -5.44 8.41
N VAL A 215 6.86 -5.12 7.15
CA VAL A 215 5.96 -4.01 6.80
C VAL A 215 4.57 -4.20 7.41
N VAL A 216 4.18 -5.44 7.71
CA VAL A 216 2.94 -5.78 8.43
C VAL A 216 2.83 -5.06 9.78
N PHE A 217 3.94 -4.70 10.44
CA PHE A 217 3.90 -3.98 11.72
C PHE A 217 3.82 -2.46 11.59
N VAL A 218 4.01 -1.89 10.40
CA VAL A 218 4.01 -0.43 10.19
C VAL A 218 2.70 0.23 10.66
N PRO A 219 1.49 -0.33 10.40
CA PRO A 219 0.25 0.25 10.91
C PRO A 219 0.19 0.35 12.43
N LEU A 220 0.82 -0.59 13.15
CA LEU A 220 0.85 -0.56 14.62
C LEU A 220 1.73 0.56 15.17
N MET A 221 2.68 1.06 14.37
CA MET A 221 3.58 2.15 14.77
C MET A 221 2.82 3.45 15.05
N ILE A 222 1.60 3.59 14.51
CA ILE A 222 0.70 4.73 14.77
C ILE A 222 0.30 4.82 16.25
N TYR A 223 0.28 3.70 16.98
CA TYR A 223 -0.10 3.68 18.39
C TYR A 223 1.06 3.98 19.34
N VAL A 224 2.30 3.83 18.88
CA VAL A 224 3.52 4.02 19.69
C VAL A 224 3.59 5.42 20.33
N PRO A 225 3.29 6.52 19.62
CA PRO A 225 3.28 7.85 20.23
C PRO A 225 2.35 7.99 21.42
N ASN A 226 1.14 7.44 21.33
CA ASN A 226 0.17 7.50 22.43
C ASN A 226 0.69 6.73 23.65
N MET A 227 1.25 5.52 23.43
CA MET A 227 1.85 4.74 24.50
C MET A 227 2.98 5.47 25.23
N ILE A 228 3.84 6.18 24.50
CA ILE A 228 4.96 6.93 25.10
C ILE A 228 4.44 8.10 25.94
N VAL A 229 3.46 8.84 25.39
CA VAL A 229 2.94 10.05 26.01
C VAL A 229 2.07 9.75 27.23
N ASP A 230 1.45 8.56 27.31
CA ASP A 230 0.69 8.13 28.49
C ASP A 230 1.52 8.01 29.77
N TYR A 231 2.84 7.79 29.66
CA TYR A 231 3.76 7.80 30.81
C TYR A 231 4.13 9.20 31.28
N LEU A 232 3.79 10.25 30.52
CA LEU A 232 4.10 11.63 30.89
C LEU A 232 2.97 12.22 31.75
N PRO A 233 3.30 12.96 32.83
CA PRO A 233 2.31 13.62 33.69
C PRO A 233 1.78 14.90 33.01
N LEU A 234 1.11 14.75 31.87
CA LEU A 234 0.52 15.82 31.07
C LEU A 234 -1.00 15.78 31.14
N THR A 235 -1.64 16.93 30.93
CA THR A 235 -3.10 17.00 30.73
C THR A 235 -3.50 16.31 29.43
N GLU A 236 -4.71 15.75 29.36
CA GLU A 236 -5.22 15.01 28.18
C GLU A 236 -5.12 15.81 26.87
N GLU A 237 -5.43 17.11 26.92
CA GLU A 237 -5.27 18.02 25.77
C GLU A 237 -3.82 18.09 25.28
N LYS A 238 -2.86 18.16 26.21
CA LYS A 238 -1.43 18.18 25.87
C LYS A 238 -0.99 16.83 25.33
N LYS A 239 -1.47 15.73 25.90
CA LYS A 239 -1.11 14.37 25.43
C LYS A 239 -1.42 14.18 23.95
N ALA A 240 -2.61 14.60 23.49
CA ALA A 240 -2.99 14.49 22.09
C ALA A 240 -2.08 15.32 21.15
N ILE A 241 -1.67 16.51 21.58
CA ILE A 241 -0.75 17.37 20.82
C ILE A 241 0.64 16.72 20.74
N TYR A 242 1.18 16.25 21.87
CA TYR A 242 2.50 15.61 21.91
C TYR A 242 2.53 14.30 21.12
N SER A 243 1.47 13.49 21.18
CA SER A 243 1.38 12.24 20.42
C SER A 243 1.33 12.51 18.91
N SER A 244 0.62 13.55 18.48
CA SER A 244 0.56 13.99 17.07
C SER A 244 1.91 14.51 16.56
N ILE A 245 2.63 15.30 17.37
CA ILE A 245 3.98 15.78 17.04
C ILE A 245 4.95 14.59 16.93
N LEU A 246 4.92 13.68 17.91
CA LEU A 246 5.80 12.52 17.94
C LEU A 246 5.53 11.57 16.76
N LEU A 247 4.27 11.35 16.40
CA LEU A 247 3.90 10.60 15.20
C LEU A 247 4.49 11.25 13.94
N SER A 248 4.34 12.57 13.81
CA SER A 248 4.86 13.32 12.66
C SER A 248 6.37 13.21 12.54
N LEU A 249 7.10 13.27 13.67
CA LEU A 249 8.55 13.08 13.71
C LEU A 249 8.98 11.67 13.34
N ILE A 250 8.28 10.64 13.82
CA ILE A 250 8.54 9.23 13.47
C ILE A 250 8.34 9.02 11.96
N MET A 251 7.25 9.54 11.40
CA MET A 251 6.96 9.41 9.98
C MET A 251 7.95 10.19 9.11
N LEU A 252 8.35 11.40 9.52
CA LEU A 252 9.42 12.16 8.85
C LEU A 252 10.76 11.41 8.90
N GLY A 253 11.13 10.86 10.07
CA GLY A 253 12.32 10.03 10.21
C GLY A 253 12.29 8.81 9.28
N TYR A 254 11.16 8.10 9.23
CA TYR A 254 10.98 6.97 8.32
C TYR A 254 11.13 7.38 6.85
N LEU A 255 10.50 8.47 6.43
CA LEU A 255 10.65 9.01 5.07
C LEU A 255 12.11 9.38 4.76
N LEU A 256 12.82 10.00 5.70
CA LEU A 256 14.24 10.32 5.53
C LEU A 256 15.09 9.05 5.39
N THR A 257 14.80 7.99 6.16
CA THR A 257 15.50 6.71 6.01
C THR A 257 15.24 6.05 4.66
N LEU A 258 14.02 6.13 4.13
CA LEU A 258 13.70 5.64 2.79
C LEU A 258 14.44 6.44 1.71
N ILE A 259 14.47 7.77 1.82
CA ILE A 259 15.20 8.63 0.89
C ILE A 259 16.70 8.34 0.96
N ALA A 260 17.27 8.22 2.17
CA ALA A 260 18.67 7.90 2.36
C ALA A 260 19.04 6.52 1.80
N SER A 261 18.16 5.53 1.97
CA SER A 261 18.34 4.18 1.41
C SER A 261 18.28 4.21 -0.12
N SER A 262 17.35 4.98 -0.70
CA SER A 262 17.28 5.18 -2.15
C SER A 262 18.50 5.91 -2.72
N LYS A 263 19.16 6.76 -1.93
CA LYS A 263 20.38 7.49 -2.30
C LYS A 263 21.64 6.64 -2.17
N LYS A 264 21.72 5.80 -1.13
CA LYS A 264 22.79 4.82 -0.97
C LYS A 264 22.77 3.81 -2.09
N GLU A 265 21.57 3.35 -2.45
CA GLU A 265 21.39 2.58 -3.68
C GLU A 265 21.98 3.35 -4.87
N LYS A 266 21.56 4.60 -5.15
CA LYS A 266 22.09 5.42 -6.27
C LYS A 266 23.61 5.59 -6.38
N THR A 267 24.39 5.27 -5.35
CA THR A 267 25.85 5.50 -5.31
C THR A 267 26.66 4.20 -5.44
N GLU A 268 25.99 3.04 -5.41
CA GLU A 268 26.53 1.72 -5.79
C GLU A 268 25.95 1.29 -7.15
#